data_AF-A0A268NWM5-F1
#
_entry.id   AF-A0A268NWM5-F1
#
_cell.length_a   1.000
_cell.length_b   1.000
_cell.length_c   1.000
_cell.angle_alpha   90.00
_cell.angle_beta   90.00
_cell.angle_gamma   90.00
#
_symmetry.space_group_name_H-M   'P 1'
#
loop_
_entity.id
_entity.type
_entity.pdbx_description
1 polymer ?
#
loop_
_entity_poly.entity_id
_entity_poly.type
_entity_poly.pdbx_seq_one_letter_code
_entity_poly.pdbx_strand_id
1 'polypeptide(L)'
;MGLFQKVDPTKQVYCFRLSGYDCYAVRTGQCSLDLTDEQASIVSAREGNKFRDGSVGKCRELAESLINANYYTDQNKLSAMPMQASMGSCGHVSFIDGQHRACIAKRLGINETMMDLEDNDSGVCSACFASKGQKQRRTYLVNKVMALYKKYFGEPPHTFLDVDYLPPVTEKTGLHSPNKEGSLKSKSIK
;
A
#
# COMPACT_ATOMS: atom_id res chain seq x y z
N MET A 1 7.00 -30.47 -3.75
CA MET A 1 6.90 -30.20 -5.20
C MET A 1 5.80 -29.18 -5.32
N GLY A 2 6.14 -27.92 -5.57
CA GLY A 2 5.15 -26.89 -5.81
C GLY A 2 4.40 -27.13 -7.13
N LEU A 3 3.18 -26.62 -7.18
CA LEU A 3 2.32 -26.67 -8.36
C LEU A 3 2.41 -25.33 -9.08
N PHE A 4 2.82 -25.36 -10.34
CA PHE A 4 2.74 -24.19 -11.21
C PHE A 4 1.28 -23.84 -11.46
N GLN A 5 0.88 -22.66 -11.02
CA GLN A 5 -0.49 -22.20 -11.05
C GLN A 5 -0.58 -20.81 -11.67
N LYS A 6 -1.58 -20.64 -12.52
CA LYS A 6 -2.01 -19.31 -12.97
C LYS A 6 -2.74 -18.62 -11.82
N VAL A 7 -2.32 -17.41 -11.52
CA VAL A 7 -2.83 -16.61 -10.40
C VAL A 7 -3.18 -15.22 -10.91
N ASP A 8 -4.27 -14.67 -10.40
CA ASP A 8 -4.60 -13.25 -10.56
C ASP A 8 -4.01 -12.45 -9.40
N PRO A 9 -2.91 -11.70 -9.61
CA PRO A 9 -2.22 -11.02 -8.53
C PRO A 9 -3.01 -9.83 -7.95
N THR A 10 -4.01 -9.32 -8.68
CA THR A 10 -4.89 -8.26 -8.17
C THR A 10 -5.79 -8.76 -7.04
N LYS A 11 -6.16 -10.04 -7.07
CA LYS A 11 -7.04 -10.69 -6.07
C LYS A 11 -6.32 -11.27 -4.87
N GLN A 12 -5.00 -11.46 -4.94
CA GLN A 12 -4.22 -12.05 -3.85
C GLN A 12 -3.87 -11.05 -2.76
N VAL A 13 -3.74 -11.53 -1.52
CA VAL A 13 -3.17 -10.76 -0.41
C VAL A 13 -1.75 -11.26 -0.15
N TYR A 14 -0.78 -10.37 -0.37
CA TYR A 14 0.63 -10.70 -0.33
C TYR A 14 1.30 -10.30 0.99
N CYS A 15 2.15 -11.19 1.49
CA CYS A 15 3.06 -10.94 2.60
C CYS A 15 4.45 -10.62 2.05
N PHE A 16 4.66 -9.38 1.64
CA PHE A 16 5.99 -8.92 1.22
C PHE A 16 6.93 -8.80 2.43
N ARG A 17 8.14 -9.33 2.27
CA ARG A 17 9.26 -9.21 3.21
C ARG A 17 10.28 -8.25 2.61
N LEU A 18 9.88 -6.99 2.47
CA LEU A 18 10.70 -5.91 1.90
C LEU A 18 11.06 -4.91 2.99
N SER A 19 12.30 -4.42 2.96
CA SER A 19 12.77 -3.35 3.84
C SER A 19 12.93 -2.02 3.09
N GLY A 20 13.31 -0.96 3.79
CA GLY A 20 13.67 0.31 3.15
C GLY A 20 14.93 0.24 2.27
N TYR A 21 15.73 -0.82 2.39
CA TYR A 21 16.89 -1.08 1.53
C TYR A 21 16.51 -1.79 0.23
N ASP A 22 15.34 -2.42 0.18
CA ASP A 22 14.93 -3.28 -0.93
C ASP A 22 13.69 -2.72 -1.65
N CYS A 23 12.97 -1.77 -1.04
CA CYS A 23 11.77 -1.18 -1.62
C CYS A 23 11.67 0.32 -1.35
N TYR A 24 11.63 1.08 -2.45
CA TYR A 24 11.45 2.54 -2.41
C TYR A 24 10.17 2.94 -1.65
N ALA A 25 9.07 2.21 -1.84
CA ALA A 25 7.79 2.49 -1.19
C ALA A 25 7.84 2.30 0.33
N VAL A 26 8.52 1.24 0.80
CA VAL A 26 8.69 0.99 2.24
C VAL A 26 9.54 2.10 2.87
N ARG A 27 10.54 2.60 2.16
CA ARG A 27 11.44 3.65 2.64
C ARG A 27 10.77 5.03 2.69
N THR A 28 9.99 5.38 1.68
CA THR A 28 9.52 6.76 1.46
C THR A 28 8.04 6.96 1.70
N GLY A 29 7.26 5.88 1.76
CA GLY A 29 5.80 5.92 1.82
C GLY A 29 5.11 6.10 0.47
N GLN A 30 5.86 6.26 -0.63
CA GLN A 30 5.32 6.42 -2.00
C GLN A 30 5.94 5.41 -2.97
N CYS A 31 5.13 4.78 -3.84
CA CYS A 31 5.68 3.84 -4.82
C CYS A 31 6.43 4.58 -5.93
N SER A 32 7.59 4.07 -6.34
CA SER A 32 8.35 4.69 -7.41
C SER A 32 7.67 4.57 -8.78
N LEU A 33 6.76 3.61 -8.97
CA LEU A 33 5.95 3.48 -10.20
C LEU A 33 4.86 4.56 -10.32
N ASP A 34 4.48 5.21 -9.21
CA ASP A 34 3.48 6.29 -9.24
C ASP A 34 4.11 7.66 -9.51
N LEU A 35 5.45 7.75 -9.51
CA LEU A 35 6.16 8.98 -9.80
C LEU A 35 6.15 9.26 -11.30
N THR A 36 6.08 10.55 -11.65
CA THR A 36 6.41 10.98 -13.02
C THR A 36 7.88 10.73 -13.32
N ASP A 37 8.23 10.64 -14.61
CA ASP A 37 9.64 10.50 -15.01
C ASP A 37 10.50 11.63 -14.47
N GLU A 38 10.01 12.87 -14.52
CA GLU A 38 10.71 14.03 -13.97
C GLU A 38 10.98 13.90 -12.45
N GLN A 39 9.97 13.50 -11.68
CA GLN A 39 10.12 13.28 -10.24
C GLN A 39 11.14 12.17 -9.96
N ALA A 40 11.07 11.06 -10.69
CA ALA A 40 12.00 9.96 -10.55
C ALA A 40 13.44 10.37 -10.91
N SER A 41 13.63 11.16 -11.98
CA SER A 41 14.94 11.69 -12.38
C SER A 41 15.55 12.60 -11.32
N ILE A 42 14.76 13.52 -10.73
CA ILE A 42 15.23 14.40 -9.64
C ILE A 42 15.69 13.57 -8.44
N VAL A 43 14.89 12.58 -8.03
CA VAL A 43 15.24 11.69 -6.91
C VAL A 43 16.49 10.86 -7.23
N SER A 44 16.58 10.32 -8.44
CA SER A 44 17.72 9.51 -8.89
C SER A 44 19.02 10.32 -8.89
N ALA A 45 19.00 11.55 -9.41
CA ALA A 45 20.16 12.45 -9.41
C ALA A 45 20.61 12.82 -7.98
N ARG A 46 19.66 13.01 -7.06
CA ARG A 46 19.95 13.35 -5.66
C ARG A 46 20.50 12.16 -4.87
N GLU A 47 19.94 10.97 -5.06
CA GLU A 47 20.21 9.79 -4.22
C GLU A 47 21.33 8.91 -4.80
N GLY A 48 21.51 8.91 -6.12
CA GLY A 48 22.41 7.99 -6.82
C GLY A 48 22.12 6.54 -6.45
N ASN A 49 23.18 5.73 -6.27
CA ASN A 49 23.08 4.31 -5.98
C ASN A 49 23.07 3.96 -4.47
N LYS A 50 22.82 4.93 -3.59
CA LYS A 50 22.92 4.75 -2.12
C LYS A 50 22.01 3.63 -1.59
N PHE A 51 20.85 3.44 -2.21
CA PHE A 51 19.80 2.56 -1.70
C PHE A 51 19.65 1.24 -2.44
N ARG A 52 20.59 0.87 -3.33
CA ARG A 52 20.56 -0.40 -4.08
C ARG A 52 19.17 -0.71 -4.66
N ASP A 53 18.51 -1.75 -4.18
CA ASP A 53 17.19 -2.20 -4.66
C ASP A 53 16.04 -1.32 -4.15
N GLY A 54 16.25 -0.56 -3.07
CA GLY A 54 15.37 0.50 -2.58
C GLY A 54 15.55 1.85 -3.29
N SER A 55 16.31 1.89 -4.40
CA SER A 55 16.42 3.07 -5.26
C SER A 55 15.11 3.34 -6.01
N VAL A 56 14.93 4.60 -6.43
CA VAL A 56 13.74 5.00 -7.20
C VAL A 56 13.67 4.28 -8.56
N GLY A 57 14.82 3.99 -9.18
CA GLY A 57 14.93 3.36 -10.49
C GLY A 57 14.61 1.87 -10.47
N LYS A 58 14.93 1.14 -9.39
CA LYS A 58 14.91 -0.33 -9.40
C LYS A 58 13.61 -0.96 -9.90
N CYS A 59 12.48 -0.57 -9.31
CA CYS A 59 11.18 -1.12 -9.72
C CYS A 59 10.72 -0.61 -11.09
N ARG A 60 11.15 0.59 -11.50
CA ARG A 60 10.82 1.17 -12.81
C ARG A 60 11.55 0.42 -13.93
N GLU A 61 12.86 0.25 -13.78
CA GLU A 61 13.71 -0.51 -14.70
C GLU A 61 13.25 -1.98 -14.81
N LEU A 62 12.91 -2.60 -13.68
CA LEU A 62 12.37 -3.95 -13.68
C LEU A 62 11.02 -4.01 -14.40
N ALA A 63 10.10 -3.08 -14.13
CA ALA A 63 8.80 -3.05 -14.79
C ALA A 63 8.94 -2.87 -16.31
N GLU A 64 9.79 -1.94 -16.74
CA GLU A 64 10.10 -1.70 -18.16
C GLU A 64 10.70 -2.96 -18.80
N SER A 65 11.67 -3.60 -18.16
CA SER A 65 12.28 -4.84 -18.66
C SER A 65 11.25 -5.96 -18.84
N LEU A 66 10.34 -6.14 -17.87
CA LEU A 66 9.30 -7.16 -17.93
C LEU A 66 8.28 -6.88 -19.04
N ILE A 67 7.89 -5.61 -19.20
CA ILE A 67 6.95 -5.16 -20.25
C ILE A 67 7.60 -5.34 -21.64
N ASN A 68 8.82 -4.85 -21.84
CA ASN A 68 9.54 -4.96 -23.11
C ASN A 68 9.81 -6.42 -23.49
N ALA A 69 9.99 -7.29 -22.49
CA ALA A 69 10.13 -8.71 -22.71
C ALA A 69 8.78 -9.45 -22.92
N ASN A 70 7.63 -8.77 -22.90
CA ASN A 70 6.31 -9.42 -22.91
C ASN A 70 6.17 -10.52 -21.83
N TYR A 71 6.85 -10.35 -20.69
CA TYR A 71 6.98 -11.39 -19.67
C TYR A 71 5.63 -11.87 -19.16
N TYR A 72 4.69 -10.95 -18.91
CA TYR A 72 3.37 -11.28 -18.34
C TYR A 72 2.36 -11.83 -19.36
N THR A 73 2.66 -11.75 -20.65
CA THR A 73 1.76 -12.20 -21.72
C THR A 73 2.29 -13.46 -22.42
N ASP A 74 3.61 -13.68 -22.41
CA ASP A 74 4.25 -14.85 -23.00
C ASP A 74 4.24 -16.03 -22.00
N GLN A 75 3.43 -17.05 -22.30
CA GLN A 75 3.29 -18.24 -21.46
C GLN A 75 4.59 -19.04 -21.30
N ASN A 76 5.50 -18.99 -22.29
CA ASN A 76 6.79 -19.67 -22.18
C ASN A 76 7.68 -18.96 -21.17
N LYS A 77 7.66 -17.62 -21.14
CA LYS A 77 8.46 -16.82 -20.19
C LYS A 77 7.90 -16.91 -18.77
N LEU A 78 6.58 -16.86 -18.63
CA LEU A 78 5.91 -17.09 -17.35
C LEU A 78 6.28 -18.46 -16.75
N SER A 79 6.30 -19.51 -17.58
CA SER A 79 6.62 -20.87 -17.13
C SER A 79 8.12 -21.11 -16.92
N ALA A 80 8.99 -20.41 -17.67
CA ALA A 80 10.44 -20.53 -17.52
C ALA A 80 10.98 -19.81 -16.28
N MET A 81 10.33 -18.73 -15.85
CA MET A 81 10.71 -17.97 -14.66
C MET A 81 9.47 -17.64 -13.81
N PRO A 82 8.82 -18.66 -13.22
CA PRO A 82 7.67 -18.45 -12.36
C PRO A 82 8.12 -17.77 -11.06
N MET A 83 7.19 -17.07 -10.40
CA MET A 83 7.46 -16.58 -9.05
C MET A 83 7.30 -17.71 -8.06
N GLN A 84 8.17 -17.79 -7.05
CA GLN A 84 8.14 -18.86 -6.06
C GLN A 84 7.50 -18.36 -4.79
N ALA A 85 6.45 -19.02 -4.35
CA ALA A 85 5.70 -18.59 -3.19
C ALA A 85 5.08 -19.77 -2.44
N SER A 86 4.65 -19.49 -1.22
CA SER A 86 3.90 -20.40 -0.38
C SER A 86 2.59 -19.75 0.06
N MET A 87 1.52 -20.53 0.04
CA MET A 87 0.22 -20.10 0.54
C MET A 87 0.06 -20.58 1.99
N GLY A 88 -0.12 -19.64 2.91
CA GLY A 88 -0.41 -20.00 4.30
C GLY A 88 -1.89 -20.33 4.49
N SER A 89 -2.22 -21.09 5.53
CA SER A 89 -3.61 -21.42 5.91
C SER A 89 -4.52 -20.20 6.15
N CYS A 90 -3.94 -19.02 6.38
CA CYS A 90 -4.66 -17.74 6.45
C CYS A 90 -5.04 -17.14 5.08
N GLY A 91 -4.73 -17.80 3.96
CA GLY A 91 -5.01 -17.33 2.60
C GLY A 91 -4.03 -16.27 2.07
N HIS A 92 -3.01 -15.90 2.85
CA HIS A 92 -1.97 -14.97 2.40
C HIS A 92 -0.81 -15.70 1.71
N VAL A 93 -0.31 -15.09 0.64
CA VAL A 93 0.82 -15.62 -0.14
C VAL A 93 2.13 -14.98 0.32
N SER A 94 3.10 -15.80 0.73
CA SER A 94 4.45 -15.39 1.13
C SER A 94 5.47 -15.84 0.08
N PHE A 95 6.43 -14.99 -0.26
CA PHE A 95 7.36 -15.29 -1.36
C PHE A 95 8.68 -15.87 -0.89
N ILE A 96 9.22 -16.76 -1.73
CA ILE A 96 10.61 -17.21 -1.72
C ILE A 96 11.40 -16.37 -2.73
N ASP A 97 10.85 -16.20 -3.94
CA ASP A 97 11.40 -15.33 -4.99
C ASP A 97 10.29 -14.64 -5.80
N GLY A 98 10.62 -13.50 -6.41
CA GLY A 98 9.72 -12.81 -7.34
C GLY A 98 8.78 -11.79 -6.70
N GLN A 99 9.04 -11.38 -5.45
CA GLN A 99 8.25 -10.37 -4.73
C GLN A 99 8.00 -9.09 -5.54
N HIS A 100 9.05 -8.55 -6.16
CA HIS A 100 8.92 -7.34 -6.98
C HIS A 100 8.12 -7.60 -8.26
N ARG A 101 8.30 -8.76 -8.92
CA ARG A 101 7.51 -9.15 -10.10
C ARG A 101 6.02 -9.25 -9.76
N ALA A 102 5.67 -9.81 -8.61
CA ALA A 102 4.28 -9.91 -8.16
C ALA A 102 3.69 -8.53 -7.81
N CYS A 103 4.48 -7.71 -7.11
CA CYS A 103 4.08 -6.35 -6.74
C CYS A 103 3.84 -5.47 -7.98
N ILE A 104 4.75 -5.51 -8.96
CA ILE A 104 4.62 -4.82 -10.25
C ILE A 104 3.36 -5.30 -10.98
N ALA A 105 3.16 -6.62 -11.12
CA ALA A 105 1.98 -7.16 -11.79
C ALA A 105 0.68 -6.66 -11.15
N LYS A 106 0.60 -6.72 -9.82
CA LYS A 106 -0.55 -6.22 -9.05
C LYS A 106 -0.76 -4.72 -9.25
N ARG A 107 0.31 -3.90 -9.23
CA ARG A 107 0.23 -2.45 -9.38
C ARG A 107 -0.21 -2.03 -10.78
N LEU A 108 0.22 -2.76 -11.80
CA LEU A 108 -0.13 -2.54 -13.20
C LEU A 108 -1.50 -3.12 -13.58
N GLY A 109 -2.22 -3.77 -12.66
CA GLY A 109 -3.52 -4.37 -12.96
C GLY A 109 -3.43 -5.59 -13.88
N ILE A 110 -2.31 -6.31 -13.87
CA ILE A 110 -2.13 -7.54 -14.62
C ILE A 110 -2.90 -8.64 -13.91
N ASN A 111 -3.83 -9.29 -14.61
CA ASN A 111 -4.77 -10.24 -14.01
C ASN A 111 -4.35 -11.72 -14.15
N GLU A 112 -3.22 -11.99 -14.78
CA GLU A 112 -2.67 -13.35 -14.92
C GLU A 112 -1.16 -13.33 -14.75
N THR A 113 -0.65 -14.23 -13.91
CA THR A 113 0.77 -14.53 -13.77
C THR A 113 0.96 -15.99 -13.40
N MET A 114 2.17 -16.52 -13.55
CA MET A 114 2.53 -17.86 -13.09
C MET A 114 3.24 -17.82 -11.74
N MET A 115 2.80 -18.67 -10.82
CA MET A 115 3.47 -18.90 -9.55
C MET A 115 3.70 -20.39 -9.34
N ASP A 116 4.89 -20.75 -8.87
CA ASP A 116 5.14 -22.03 -8.23
C ASP A 116 4.66 -21.90 -6.78
N LEU A 117 3.46 -22.42 -6.51
CA LEU A 117 2.81 -22.31 -5.21
C LEU A 117 2.96 -23.62 -4.43
N GLU A 118 3.56 -23.49 -3.26
CA GLU A 118 3.61 -24.55 -2.25
C GLU A 118 2.58 -24.29 -1.16
N ASP A 119 1.87 -25.34 -0.75
CA ASP A 119 1.01 -25.27 0.42
C ASP A 119 1.86 -25.26 1.69
N ASN A 120 1.66 -24.25 2.53
CA ASN A 120 2.27 -24.18 3.84
C ASN A 120 1.18 -24.36 4.92
N ASP A 121 0.81 -25.61 5.13
CA ASP A 121 -0.24 -26.03 6.06
C ASP A 121 0.06 -25.71 7.53
N SER A 122 1.33 -25.43 7.87
CA SER A 122 1.79 -25.42 9.26
C SER A 122 1.91 -24.02 9.89
N GLY A 123 1.72 -22.93 9.14
CA GLY A 123 2.17 -21.60 9.58
C GLY A 123 1.18 -20.45 9.41
N VAL A 124 0.98 -19.69 10.50
CA VAL A 124 0.49 -18.30 10.41
C VAL A 124 1.56 -17.49 9.67
N CYS A 125 1.21 -16.80 8.59
CA CYS A 125 2.19 -16.02 7.83
C CYS A 125 2.81 -14.90 8.70
N SER A 126 4.01 -14.43 8.33
CA SER A 126 4.75 -13.43 9.10
C SER A 126 3.97 -12.13 9.32
N ALA A 127 3.15 -11.72 8.34
CA ALA A 127 2.27 -10.56 8.47
C ALA A 127 1.16 -10.79 9.50
N CYS A 128 0.47 -11.94 9.44
CA CYS A 128 -0.54 -12.31 10.42
C CYS A 128 0.06 -12.44 11.83
N PHE A 129 1.25 -13.02 11.96
CA PHE A 129 1.96 -13.11 13.23
C PHE A 129 2.29 -11.71 13.79
N ALA A 130 2.87 -10.84 12.96
CA ALA A 130 3.18 -9.46 13.34
C ALA A 130 1.93 -8.67 13.73
N SER A 131 0.81 -8.85 13.01
CA SER A 131 -0.46 -8.17 13.30
C SER A 131 -1.03 -8.56 14.67
N LYS A 132 -0.90 -9.84 15.08
CA LYS A 132 -1.27 -10.30 16.42
C LYS A 132 -0.42 -9.61 17.48
N GLY A 133 0.89 -9.50 17.27
CA GLY A 133 1.80 -8.78 18.16
C GLY A 133 1.51 -7.28 18.26
N GLN A 134 1.18 -6.62 17.14
CA GLN A 134 0.78 -5.21 17.14
C GLN A 134 -0.55 -5.00 17.86
N LYS A 135 -1.54 -5.89 17.67
CA LYS A 135 -2.82 -5.84 18.40
C LYS A 135 -2.60 -5.97 19.91
N GLN A 136 -1.72 -6.88 20.33
CA GLN A 136 -1.34 -7.01 21.74
C GLN A 136 -0.65 -5.75 22.27
N ARG A 137 0.33 -5.19 21.54
CA ARG A 137 1.02 -3.94 21.93
C ARG A 137 0.06 -2.76 22.00
N ARG A 138 -0.84 -2.61 21.02
CA ARG A 138 -1.86 -1.56 21.02
C ARG A 138 -2.80 -1.70 22.22
N THR A 139 -3.26 -2.92 22.51
CA THR A 139 -4.10 -3.21 23.68
C THR A 139 -3.36 -2.86 24.96
N TYR A 140 -2.08 -3.24 25.09
CA TYR A 140 -1.24 -2.87 26.22
C TYR A 140 -1.10 -1.35 26.38
N LEU A 141 -0.82 -0.62 25.29
CA LEU A 141 -0.69 0.85 25.33
C LEU A 141 -2.01 1.52 25.69
N VAL A 142 -3.13 1.09 25.09
CA VAL A 142 -4.47 1.59 25.44
C VAL A 142 -4.75 1.35 26.92
N ASN A 143 -4.52 0.12 27.41
CA ASN A 143 -4.72 -0.19 28.83
C ASN A 143 -3.82 0.65 29.74
N LYS A 144 -2.56 0.90 29.33
CA LYS A 144 -1.63 1.77 30.08
C LYS A 144 -2.10 3.23 30.11
N VAL A 145 -2.57 3.76 28.99
CA VAL A 145 -3.15 5.11 28.92
C VAL A 145 -4.41 5.21 29.76
N MET A 146 -5.32 4.23 29.67
CA MET A 146 -6.55 4.20 30.47
C MET A 146 -6.26 4.06 31.97
N ALA A 147 -5.24 3.29 32.35
CA ALA A 147 -4.80 3.18 33.74
C ALA A 147 -4.21 4.51 34.28
N LEU A 148 -3.41 5.20 33.45
CA LEU A 148 -2.91 6.54 33.80
C LEU A 148 -4.06 7.54 33.90
N TYR A 149 -5.00 7.52 32.96
CA TYR A 149 -6.19 8.35 33.00
C TYR A 149 -6.97 8.12 34.29
N LYS A 150 -7.27 6.85 34.63
CA LYS A 150 -7.97 6.48 35.87
C LYS A 150 -7.27 6.99 37.12
N LYS A 151 -5.93 6.95 37.13
CA LYS A 151 -5.11 7.43 38.26
C LYS A 151 -5.21 8.95 38.46
N TYR A 152 -5.21 9.73 37.39
CA TYR A 152 -5.13 11.20 37.47
C TYR A 152 -6.50 11.90 37.36
N PHE A 153 -7.49 11.26 36.73
CA PHE A 153 -8.76 11.88 36.37
C PHE A 153 -9.99 11.09 36.85
N GLY A 154 -9.82 9.94 37.50
CA GLY A 154 -10.94 9.09 37.93
C GLY A 154 -11.53 8.23 36.80
N GLU A 155 -12.70 7.64 37.00
CA GLU A 155 -13.32 6.83 35.93
C GLU A 155 -13.70 7.71 34.73
N PRO A 156 -13.37 7.29 33.49
CA PRO A 156 -13.77 8.06 32.31
C PRO A 156 -15.29 8.17 32.27
N PRO A 157 -15.83 9.35 31.92
CA PRO A 157 -17.27 9.53 31.82
C PRO A 157 -17.84 8.51 30.81
N HIS A 158 -18.92 7.83 31.18
CA HIS A 158 -19.58 6.82 30.34
C HIS A 158 -20.21 7.39 29.05
N THR A 159 -20.24 8.71 28.91
CA THR A 159 -20.78 9.46 27.79
C THR A 159 -19.84 10.62 27.47
N PHE A 160 -19.37 10.70 26.24
CA PHE A 160 -18.69 11.88 25.70
C PHE A 160 -19.35 12.29 24.38
N LEU A 161 -19.33 13.59 24.09
CA LEU A 161 -19.83 14.13 22.84
C LEU A 161 -18.68 14.19 21.82
N ASP A 162 -18.95 13.75 20.59
CA ASP A 162 -17.95 13.63 19.51
C ASP A 162 -17.38 14.99 19.06
N VAL A 163 -17.97 16.10 19.49
CA VAL A 163 -17.59 17.47 19.13
C VAL A 163 -16.41 18.03 19.92
N ASP A 164 -16.01 17.40 21.04
CA ASP A 164 -14.94 17.92 21.91
C ASP A 164 -13.53 17.54 21.44
N TYR A 165 -13.41 16.66 20.42
CA TYR A 165 -12.12 16.11 19.97
C TYR A 165 -11.79 16.29 18.48
N LEU A 166 -12.74 16.74 17.66
CA LEU A 166 -12.45 17.08 16.26
C LEU A 166 -11.96 18.54 16.21
N PRO A 167 -10.73 18.83 15.72
CA PRO A 167 -10.37 20.21 15.43
C PRO A 167 -11.42 20.78 14.46
N PRO A 168 -11.79 22.06 14.59
CA PRO A 168 -12.81 22.65 13.73
C PRO A 168 -12.42 22.39 12.28
N VAL A 169 -13.34 21.78 11.53
CA VAL A 169 -13.19 21.57 10.09
C VAL A 169 -13.00 22.97 9.50
N THR A 170 -11.78 23.27 9.07
CA THR A 170 -11.54 24.51 8.34
C THR A 170 -12.21 24.34 6.97
N GLU A 171 -13.34 25.01 6.78
CA GLU A 171 -14.04 25.08 5.51
C GLU A 171 -13.13 25.69 4.44
N LYS A 172 -12.41 24.84 3.72
CA LYS A 172 -11.85 25.15 2.41
C LYS A 172 -12.14 23.99 1.48
N THR A 173 -13.37 23.93 0.98
CA THR A 173 -13.62 23.37 -0.35
C THR A 173 -14.63 24.26 -1.07
N GLY A 174 -14.10 25.12 -1.93
CA GLY A 174 -14.91 25.71 -2.98
C GLY A 174 -15.24 24.63 -4.01
N LEU A 175 -16.52 24.52 -4.36
CA LEU A 175 -16.97 24.05 -5.66
C LEU A 175 -18.22 24.86 -6.06
N HIS A 176 -18.22 25.26 -7.33
CA HIS A 176 -19.09 26.25 -7.95
C HIS A 176 -20.61 25.97 -7.94
N SER A 177 -21.37 27.05 -7.73
CA SER A 177 -22.60 27.57 -8.39
C SER A 177 -23.49 26.64 -9.24
N PRO A 178 -24.83 26.91 -9.25
CA PRO A 178 -25.35 27.75 -10.33
C PRO A 178 -26.40 28.80 -9.91
N ASN A 179 -26.42 29.88 -10.70
CA ASN A 179 -27.39 30.95 -10.85
C ASN A 179 -28.82 30.71 -10.32
N LYS A 180 -29.35 31.71 -9.61
CA LYS A 180 -30.75 32.11 -9.72
C LYS A 180 -30.86 33.63 -9.88
N GLU A 181 -31.56 34.00 -10.94
CA GLU A 181 -32.02 35.32 -11.33
C GLU A 181 -32.88 35.97 -10.24
N GLY A 182 -32.88 37.31 -10.19
CA GLY A 182 -33.81 38.05 -9.34
C GLY A 182 -33.55 39.55 -9.29
N SER A 183 -33.95 40.24 -10.36
CA SER A 183 -34.39 41.65 -10.45
C SER A 183 -34.68 42.37 -9.11
N LEU A 184 -34.31 43.66 -9.00
CA LEU A 184 -35.24 44.75 -8.64
C LEU A 184 -34.58 46.14 -8.74
N LYS A 185 -35.13 46.92 -9.69
CA LYS A 185 -35.49 48.36 -9.61
C LYS A 185 -34.41 49.46 -9.58
N SER A 186 -34.25 50.07 -10.75
CA SER A 186 -34.58 51.47 -11.07
C SER A 186 -34.55 52.52 -9.94
N LYS A 187 -33.64 53.50 -10.05
CA LYS A 187 -33.95 54.92 -9.77
C LYS A 187 -33.21 55.81 -10.77
N SER A 188 -33.98 56.36 -11.71
CA SER A 188 -33.65 57.60 -12.42
C SER A 188 -34.28 58.79 -11.70
N ILE A 189 -33.88 59.98 -12.15
CA ILE A 189 -34.49 61.31 -11.95
C ILE A 189 -33.89 61.99 -10.69
N LYS A 190 -33.17 63.12 -10.78
CA LYS A 190 -33.27 64.28 -11.68
C LYS A 190 -31.92 64.98 -11.77
#